data_AF-A0A0F8VHP5-F1
#
_entry.id   AF-A0A0F8VHP5-F1
#
_cell.length_a   1.000
_cell.length_b   1.000
_cell.length_c   1.000
_cell.angle_alpha   90.00
_cell.angle_beta   90.00
_cell.angle_gamma   90.00
#
_symmetry.space_group_name_H-M   'P 1'
#
loop_
_entity.id
_entity.type
_entity.pdbx_description
1 polymer ?
#
loop_
_entity_poly.entity_id
_entity_poly.type
_entity_poly.pdbx_seq_one_letter_code
_entity_poly.pdbx_strand_id
1 'polypeptide(L)'
;MSLNAIPGRIPPSTFANGSCHIIPAFGNVSVFETEEGLIIFDTPIKPLAPLALQKLRDLTDKKVKFVIYSHGHIDHAFGMGPIIKEAKEKGWNRPEIIAHENCVERFKKYNMLDNYHEWLNQQQFSALTKGRGKMFPAHEELEPTIIIKGNDVYRFKFGGFDLEIYPEWGETDDALWLWIPDKKVIFAGDLMVSHFPNVGNPFKVQRYPKHWAIAMEKMLEKNAEWLAPGHGPLIEGKEKVQEVLSITAEAMNFVHDEVVKIMNEGKWFEQIFHELVEIYPDKLKNHESLRPIYGCFEFAIHAVHRLYHGWYNTGNPTDLFPAKSEDIAREFLQVADEQKYMNQAKKNIEEGKLQLALHLLDVIIKGTDQNNDELLLEAYSLKSTVLKKRAGEQTSFIATNIMNNGITLLKPKIRDLKEKVKK
;
A
#
# COMPACT_ATOMS: atom_id res chain seq x y z
N MET A 1 -8.83 -2.83 9.38
CA MET A 1 -8.17 -2.91 10.71
C MET A 1 -8.16 -1.52 11.35
N SER A 2 -8.37 -1.39 12.66
CA SER A 2 -7.82 -0.22 13.36
C SER A 2 -6.30 -0.37 13.28
N LEU A 3 -5.58 0.64 12.79
CA LEU A 3 -4.11 0.69 12.77
C LEU A 3 -3.48 0.50 14.17
N ASN A 4 -4.30 0.47 15.23
CA ASN A 4 -3.92 0.21 16.62
C ASN A 4 -3.99 -1.28 17.04
N ALA A 5 -4.49 -2.19 16.19
CA ALA A 5 -4.45 -3.61 16.50
C ALA A 5 -3.02 -4.14 16.33
N ILE A 6 -2.42 -4.62 17.41
CA ILE A 6 -1.07 -5.22 17.36
C ILE A 6 -1.16 -6.48 16.49
N PRO A 7 -0.44 -6.53 15.35
CA PRO A 7 -0.42 -7.70 14.48
C PRO A 7 -0.13 -8.97 15.27
N GLY A 8 -0.91 -10.02 15.04
CA GLY A 8 -0.77 -11.29 15.75
C GLY A 8 -1.58 -11.43 17.05
N ARG A 9 -2.29 -10.41 17.55
CA ARG A 9 -3.19 -10.57 18.73
C ARG A 9 -4.63 -10.90 18.41
N ILE A 10 -5.05 -10.78 17.16
CA ILE A 10 -6.42 -11.13 16.75
C ILE A 10 -6.52 -12.66 16.63
N PRO A 11 -7.54 -13.30 17.23
CA PRO A 11 -7.72 -14.74 17.11
C PRO A 11 -8.03 -15.15 15.67
N PRO A 12 -7.67 -16.37 15.25
CA PRO A 12 -8.13 -16.92 13.97
C PRO A 12 -9.65 -16.99 13.90
N SER A 13 -10.20 -17.00 12.69
CA SER A 13 -11.62 -17.30 12.44
C SER A 13 -11.74 -18.52 11.55
N THR A 14 -12.65 -19.42 11.90
CA THR A 14 -12.95 -20.65 11.15
C THR A 14 -14.32 -20.53 10.51
N PHE A 15 -14.43 -20.88 9.24
CA PHE A 15 -15.65 -20.69 8.45
C PHE A 15 -15.82 -21.81 7.39
N ALA A 16 -16.85 -21.70 6.56
CA ALA A 16 -17.20 -22.69 5.54
C ALA A 16 -17.25 -24.13 6.10
N ASN A 17 -18.09 -24.33 7.12
CA ASN A 17 -18.29 -25.61 7.82
C ASN A 17 -17.00 -26.22 8.40
N GLY A 18 -16.10 -25.37 8.93
CA GLY A 18 -14.87 -25.83 9.59
C GLY A 18 -13.70 -26.11 8.66
N SER A 19 -13.87 -25.95 7.34
CA SER A 19 -12.84 -26.31 6.35
C SER A 19 -11.98 -25.14 5.88
N CYS A 20 -12.28 -23.91 6.29
CA CYS A 20 -11.49 -22.73 5.98
C CYS A 20 -11.14 -21.95 7.24
N HIS A 21 -9.95 -21.37 7.27
CA HIS A 21 -9.49 -20.52 8.36
C HIS A 21 -8.85 -19.25 7.82
N ILE A 22 -8.99 -18.15 8.56
CA ILE A 22 -8.20 -16.95 8.38
C ILE A 22 -7.42 -16.71 9.66
N ILE A 23 -6.10 -16.58 9.54
CA ILE A 23 -5.19 -16.32 10.64
C ILE A 23 -4.66 -14.90 10.47
N PRO A 24 -5.15 -13.94 11.27
CA PRO A 24 -4.69 -12.56 11.14
C PRO A 24 -3.25 -12.39 11.64
N ALA A 25 -2.43 -11.76 10.81
CA ALA A 25 -1.08 -11.34 11.12
C ALA A 25 -0.84 -9.89 10.64
N PHE A 26 0.22 -9.64 9.87
CA PHE A 26 0.39 -8.36 9.16
C PHE A 26 -0.42 -8.44 7.86
N GLY A 27 -0.01 -9.28 6.91
CA GLY A 27 -0.89 -9.88 5.91
C GLY A 27 -1.59 -11.11 6.50
N ASN A 28 -2.85 -11.31 6.14
CA ASN A 28 -3.64 -12.46 6.57
C ASN A 28 -3.13 -13.74 5.91
N VAL A 29 -3.17 -14.83 6.67
CA VAL A 29 -2.91 -16.18 6.16
C VAL A 29 -4.25 -16.88 6.02
N SER A 30 -4.68 -17.20 4.81
CA SER A 30 -5.90 -17.97 4.57
C SER A 30 -5.55 -19.45 4.39
N VAL A 31 -6.36 -20.34 4.94
CA VAL A 31 -6.07 -21.77 4.96
C VAL A 31 -7.31 -22.54 4.52
N PHE A 32 -7.12 -23.47 3.60
CA PHE A 32 -8.13 -24.46 3.23
C PHE A 32 -7.68 -25.84 3.68
N GLU A 33 -8.53 -26.51 4.45
CA GLU A 33 -8.29 -27.81 5.04
C GLU A 33 -9.08 -28.91 4.34
N THR A 34 -8.39 -30.01 4.02
CA THR A 34 -8.98 -31.26 3.52
C THR A 34 -8.42 -32.45 4.29
N GLU A 35 -8.86 -33.67 3.99
CA GLU A 35 -8.25 -34.89 4.55
C GLU A 35 -6.82 -35.14 4.04
N GLU A 36 -6.48 -34.67 2.84
CA GLU A 36 -5.14 -34.85 2.25
C GLU A 36 -4.09 -33.90 2.85
N GLY A 37 -4.52 -32.81 3.48
CA GLY A 37 -3.68 -31.80 4.09
C GLY A 37 -4.21 -30.38 3.90
N LEU A 38 -3.30 -29.41 4.01
CA LEU A 38 -3.61 -27.98 3.98
C LEU A 38 -3.10 -27.31 2.71
N ILE A 39 -3.91 -26.39 2.19
CA ILE A 39 -3.47 -25.31 1.31
C ILE A 39 -3.38 -24.05 2.16
N ILE A 40 -2.23 -23.41 2.14
CA ILE A 40 -2.04 -22.08 2.70
C ILE A 40 -2.03 -21.08 1.54
N PHE A 41 -2.77 -20.00 1.67
CA PHE A 41 -2.79 -18.87 0.76
C PHE A 41 -2.20 -17.67 1.51
N ASP A 42 -1.00 -17.29 1.08
CA ASP A 42 -0.06 -16.37 1.70
C ASP A 42 0.61 -16.82 3.00
N THR A 43 1.80 -16.28 3.23
CA THR A 43 2.54 -16.38 4.49
C THR A 43 2.89 -14.99 4.98
N PRO A 44 2.88 -14.74 6.30
CA PRO A 44 3.00 -13.39 6.83
C PRO A 44 4.45 -12.91 6.74
N ILE A 45 4.72 -11.68 7.18
CA ILE A 45 6.10 -11.23 7.40
C ILE A 45 6.87 -12.21 8.31
N LYS A 46 8.16 -12.39 8.02
CA LYS A 46 9.06 -13.29 8.77
C LYS A 46 8.95 -13.20 10.30
N PRO A 47 8.90 -12.00 10.93
CA PRO A 47 8.77 -11.91 12.39
C PRO A 47 7.47 -12.50 12.97
N LEU A 48 6.39 -12.57 12.19
CA LEU A 48 5.09 -13.09 12.63
C LEU A 48 4.86 -14.55 12.21
N ALA A 49 5.70 -15.10 11.35
CA ALA A 49 5.55 -16.46 10.85
C ALA A 49 5.50 -17.54 11.94
N PRO A 50 6.34 -17.52 13.00
CA PRO A 50 6.26 -18.53 14.07
C PRO A 50 4.91 -18.51 14.80
N LEU A 51 4.39 -17.31 15.07
CA LEU A 51 3.09 -17.14 15.73
C LEU A 51 1.93 -17.56 14.82
N ALA A 52 2.00 -17.26 13.53
CA ALA A 52 0.99 -17.71 12.57
C ALA A 52 0.95 -19.24 12.45
N LEU A 53 2.12 -19.90 12.41
CA LEU A 53 2.18 -21.36 12.42
C LEU A 53 1.65 -21.94 13.73
N GLN A 54 1.97 -21.35 14.88
CA GLN A 54 1.40 -21.78 16.16
C GLN A 54 -0.13 -21.73 16.13
N LYS A 55 -0.70 -20.60 15.70
CA LYS A 55 -2.16 -20.44 15.59
C LYS A 55 -2.79 -21.43 14.61
N LEU A 56 -2.09 -21.76 13.52
CA LEU A 56 -2.53 -22.81 12.61
C LEU A 56 -2.58 -24.17 13.32
N ARG A 57 -1.57 -24.48 14.13
CA ARG A 57 -1.49 -25.74 14.88
C ARG A 57 -2.49 -25.83 16.03
N ASP A 58 -2.93 -24.71 16.59
CA ASP A 58 -4.06 -24.68 17.52
C ASP A 58 -5.39 -25.08 16.84
N LEU A 59 -5.47 -24.99 15.52
CA LEU A 59 -6.65 -25.36 14.72
C LEU A 59 -6.54 -26.77 14.14
N THR A 60 -5.35 -27.17 13.68
CA THR A 60 -5.15 -28.40 12.92
C THR A 60 -3.71 -28.87 12.88
N ASP A 61 -3.50 -30.18 13.01
CA ASP A 61 -2.18 -30.84 12.92
C ASP A 61 -1.84 -31.32 11.50
N LYS A 62 -2.74 -31.10 10.54
CA LYS A 62 -2.57 -31.60 9.18
C LYS A 62 -1.36 -30.96 8.48
N LYS A 63 -0.73 -31.75 7.61
CA LYS A 63 0.45 -31.34 6.84
C LYS A 63 0.10 -30.25 5.83
N VAL A 64 0.94 -29.22 5.74
CA VAL A 64 0.91 -28.24 4.64
C VAL A 64 1.41 -28.91 3.36
N LYS A 65 0.55 -28.95 2.33
CA LYS A 65 0.83 -29.56 1.02
C LYS A 65 1.16 -28.50 -0.02
N PHE A 66 0.41 -27.41 -0.02
CA PHE A 66 0.59 -26.30 -0.96
C PHE A 66 0.66 -24.98 -0.20
N VAL A 67 1.52 -24.09 -0.68
CA VAL A 67 1.50 -22.67 -0.34
C VAL A 67 1.32 -21.89 -1.63
N ILE A 68 0.31 -21.03 -1.70
CA ILE A 68 0.06 -20.15 -2.83
C ILE A 68 0.49 -18.75 -2.41
N TYR A 69 1.40 -18.15 -3.16
CA TYR A 69 1.70 -16.73 -3.02
C TYR A 69 0.70 -15.95 -3.87
N SER A 70 -0.19 -15.20 -3.20
CA SER A 70 -1.14 -14.33 -3.88
C SER A 70 -0.42 -13.29 -4.72
N HIS A 71 0.70 -12.76 -4.23
CA HIS A 71 1.61 -11.88 -4.96
C HIS A 71 2.94 -11.75 -4.21
N GLY A 72 3.95 -11.22 -4.89
CA GLY A 72 5.34 -11.14 -4.41
C GLY A 72 5.61 -10.02 -3.42
N HIS A 73 4.72 -9.78 -2.46
CA HIS A 73 4.96 -8.87 -1.34
C HIS A 73 5.46 -9.59 -0.09
N ILE A 74 6.25 -8.86 0.69
CA ILE A 74 6.99 -9.38 1.85
C ILE A 74 6.09 -9.98 2.93
N ASP A 75 4.87 -9.49 3.04
CA ASP A 75 3.84 -9.89 3.99
C ASP A 75 2.92 -10.99 3.48
N HIS A 76 3.21 -11.51 2.28
CA HIS A 76 2.46 -12.57 1.60
C HIS A 76 3.35 -13.75 1.17
N ALA A 77 4.67 -13.56 1.02
CA ALA A 77 5.55 -14.61 0.51
C ALA A 77 6.69 -15.04 1.45
N PHE A 78 7.05 -14.25 2.46
CA PHE A 78 8.36 -14.42 3.14
C PHE A 78 8.28 -15.09 4.52
N GLY A 79 7.11 -15.63 4.89
CA GLY A 79 6.88 -16.27 6.18
C GLY A 79 7.10 -17.77 6.21
N MET A 80 7.87 -18.33 5.28
CA MET A 80 7.93 -19.78 5.06
C MET A 80 8.83 -20.56 6.03
N GLY A 81 9.79 -19.89 6.68
CA GLY A 81 10.81 -20.55 7.52
C GLY A 81 10.24 -21.56 8.54
N PRO A 82 9.23 -21.21 9.34
CA PRO A 82 8.60 -22.14 10.29
C PRO A 82 7.97 -23.37 9.64
N ILE A 83 7.31 -23.20 8.49
CA ILE A 83 6.66 -24.31 7.76
C ILE A 83 7.72 -25.29 7.23
N ILE A 84 8.83 -24.79 6.67
CA ILE A 84 9.94 -25.64 6.22
C ILE A 84 10.57 -26.39 7.40
N LYS A 85 10.82 -25.68 8.50
CA LYS A 85 11.41 -26.26 9.70
C LYS A 85 10.55 -27.40 10.23
N GLU A 86 9.25 -27.19 10.36
CA GLU A 86 8.31 -28.22 10.78
C GLU A 86 8.30 -29.42 9.82
N ALA A 87 8.27 -29.17 8.50
CA ALA A 87 8.28 -30.25 7.53
C ALA A 87 9.53 -31.13 7.68
N LYS A 88 10.71 -30.51 7.87
CA LYS A 88 11.96 -31.23 8.14
C LYS A 88 11.91 -32.03 9.43
N GLU A 89 11.42 -31.43 10.52
CA GLU A 89 11.35 -32.08 11.84
C GLU A 89 10.37 -33.26 11.86
N LYS A 90 9.26 -33.17 11.13
CA LYS A 90 8.24 -34.24 11.02
C LYS A 90 8.52 -35.24 9.89
N GLY A 91 9.65 -35.13 9.18
CA GLY A 91 9.98 -36.02 8.05
C GLY A 91 9.03 -35.90 6.85
N TRP A 92 8.38 -34.75 6.70
CA TRP A 92 7.46 -34.46 5.62
C TRP A 92 8.19 -33.85 4.42
N ASN A 93 7.78 -34.21 3.20
CA ASN A 93 8.15 -33.42 2.02
C ASN A 93 7.77 -31.95 2.22
N ARG A 94 8.64 -31.04 1.79
CA ARG A 94 8.36 -29.60 1.75
C ARG A 94 7.08 -29.34 0.93
N PRO A 95 6.25 -28.35 1.29
CA PRO A 95 5.10 -28.00 0.48
C PRO A 95 5.51 -27.49 -0.90
N GLU A 96 4.67 -27.77 -1.89
CA GLU A 96 4.75 -27.17 -3.21
C GLU A 96 4.36 -25.70 -3.12
N ILE A 97 5.06 -24.83 -3.84
CA ILE A 97 4.84 -23.38 -3.84
C ILE A 97 4.29 -22.98 -5.20
N ILE A 98 3.10 -22.39 -5.22
CA ILE A 98 2.43 -21.92 -6.43
C ILE A 98 2.49 -20.40 -6.47
N ALA A 99 2.97 -19.83 -7.57
CA ALA A 99 2.96 -18.39 -7.79
C ALA A 99 2.87 -18.05 -9.29
N HIS A 100 2.53 -16.79 -9.59
CA HIS A 100 2.58 -16.27 -10.95
C HIS A 100 4.04 -15.98 -11.36
N GLU A 101 4.37 -16.08 -12.67
CA GLU A 101 5.73 -15.85 -13.15
C GLU A 101 6.28 -14.45 -12.83
N ASN A 102 5.43 -13.42 -12.84
CA ASN A 102 5.83 -12.05 -12.48
C ASN A 102 6.18 -11.91 -10.98
N CYS A 103 5.78 -12.84 -10.12
CA CYS A 103 6.20 -12.87 -8.71
C CYS A 103 7.71 -13.14 -8.60
N VAL A 104 8.24 -14.05 -9.43
CA VAL A 104 9.67 -14.34 -9.51
C VAL A 104 10.45 -13.12 -10.01
N GLU A 105 9.95 -12.44 -11.05
CA GLU A 105 10.56 -11.20 -11.55
C GLU A 105 10.52 -10.07 -10.51
N ARG A 106 9.46 -10.00 -9.71
CA ARG A 106 9.35 -9.06 -8.59
C ARG A 106 10.40 -9.34 -7.52
N PHE A 107 10.62 -10.59 -7.14
CA PHE A 107 11.66 -10.95 -6.18
C PHE A 107 13.05 -10.56 -6.68
N LYS A 108 13.37 -10.81 -7.96
CA LYS A 108 14.64 -10.35 -8.57
C LYS A 108 14.80 -8.84 -8.45
N LYS A 109 13.75 -8.07 -8.75
CA LYS A 109 13.75 -6.60 -8.59
C LYS A 109 13.93 -6.18 -7.14
N TYR A 110 13.34 -6.91 -6.19
CA TYR A 110 13.48 -6.59 -4.78
C TYR A 110 14.87 -6.88 -4.25
N ASN A 111 15.52 -7.96 -4.72
CA ASN A 111 16.92 -8.25 -4.44
C ASN A 111 17.84 -7.16 -5.01
N MET A 112 17.60 -6.75 -6.26
CA MET A 112 18.37 -5.69 -6.92
C MET A 112 18.30 -4.34 -6.17
N LEU A 113 17.16 -4.06 -5.52
CA LEU A 113 16.88 -2.78 -4.88
C LEU A 113 16.72 -2.88 -3.35
N ASP A 114 17.29 -3.89 -2.70
CA ASP A 114 17.02 -4.17 -1.27
C ASP A 114 17.28 -2.95 -0.36
N ASN A 115 18.47 -2.33 -0.46
CA ASN A 115 18.81 -1.14 0.32
C ASN A 115 17.87 0.04 0.06
N TYR A 116 17.42 0.20 -1.20
CA TYR A 116 16.50 1.27 -1.56
C TYR A 116 15.09 0.99 -1.04
N HIS A 117 14.60 -0.25 -1.11
CA HIS A 117 13.33 -0.64 -0.51
C HIS A 117 13.35 -0.51 1.00
N GLU A 118 14.47 -0.83 1.66
CA GLU A 118 14.65 -0.57 3.09
C GLU A 118 14.52 0.93 3.40
N TRP A 119 15.22 1.78 2.67
CA TRP A 119 15.11 3.23 2.82
C TRP A 119 13.69 3.74 2.59
N LEU A 120 13.00 3.28 1.53
CA LEU A 120 11.61 3.63 1.23
C LEU A 120 10.65 3.19 2.34
N ASN A 121 10.79 1.96 2.84
CA ASN A 121 9.95 1.44 3.91
C ASN A 121 10.16 2.23 5.21
N GLN A 122 11.37 2.72 5.49
CA GLN A 122 11.61 3.62 6.62
C GLN A 122 10.88 4.97 6.48
N GLN A 123 10.71 5.48 5.25
CA GLN A 123 9.93 6.69 5.02
C GLN A 123 8.43 6.42 5.23
N GLN A 124 7.90 5.36 4.61
CA GLN A 124 6.47 5.01 4.65
C GLN A 124 5.99 4.60 6.04
N PHE A 125 6.80 3.83 6.78
CA PHE A 125 6.44 3.27 8.08
C PHE A 125 7.20 3.92 9.25
N SER A 126 7.63 5.17 9.08
CA SER A 126 8.44 5.90 10.08
C SER A 126 7.84 5.90 11.49
N ALA A 127 6.51 6.00 11.63
CA ALA A 127 5.83 5.92 12.93
C ALA A 127 5.95 4.55 13.61
N LEU A 128 6.06 3.46 12.83
CA LEU A 128 6.18 2.10 13.34
C LEU A 128 7.65 1.77 13.66
N THR A 129 8.58 2.18 12.80
CA THR A 129 10.00 1.88 12.99
C THR A 129 10.63 2.76 14.07
N LYS A 130 10.25 4.04 14.19
CA LYS A 130 10.87 5.01 15.12
C LYS A 130 12.41 5.02 15.06
N GLY A 131 12.99 4.77 13.89
CA GLY A 131 14.44 4.63 13.71
C GLY A 131 15.05 3.32 14.22
N ARG A 132 14.23 2.33 14.59
CA ARG A 132 14.68 1.00 15.05
C ARG A 132 14.70 0.01 13.91
N GLY A 133 15.89 -0.21 13.35
CA GLY A 133 16.26 -1.39 12.56
C GLY A 133 15.41 -1.74 11.33
N LYS A 134 15.78 -2.84 10.66
CA LYS A 134 15.07 -3.36 9.49
C LYS A 134 13.79 -4.09 9.94
N MET A 135 12.65 -3.38 9.94
CA MET A 135 11.33 -3.95 10.28
C MET A 135 10.89 -5.06 9.31
N PHE A 136 11.36 -4.97 8.08
CA PHE A 136 11.06 -5.87 6.99
C PHE A 136 12.37 -6.44 6.45
N PRO A 137 12.97 -7.44 7.14
CA PRO A 137 14.23 -8.04 6.71
C PRO A 137 14.10 -8.62 5.30
N ALA A 138 15.20 -8.57 4.56
CA ALA A 138 15.25 -9.05 3.18
C ALA A 138 14.96 -10.57 3.12
N HIS A 139 14.15 -10.96 2.14
CA HIS A 139 14.42 -12.05 1.21
C HIS A 139 14.84 -13.39 1.86
N GLU A 140 13.88 -14.02 2.55
CA GLU A 140 13.79 -15.49 2.60
C GLU A 140 12.71 -15.94 1.60
N GLU A 141 12.78 -15.41 0.38
CA GLU A 141 11.96 -15.88 -0.73
C GLU A 141 12.32 -17.32 -1.04
N LEU A 142 11.29 -18.07 -1.40
CA LEU A 142 11.43 -19.41 -1.88
C LEU A 142 10.94 -19.43 -3.32
N GLU A 143 11.78 -19.97 -4.19
CA GLU A 143 11.41 -20.17 -5.58
C GLU A 143 10.13 -21.03 -5.65
N PRO A 144 9.11 -20.58 -6.40
CA PRO A 144 7.91 -21.37 -6.66
C PRO A 144 8.26 -22.69 -7.35
N THR A 145 7.65 -23.79 -6.91
CA THR A 145 7.80 -25.10 -7.57
C THR A 145 6.80 -25.27 -8.73
N ILE A 146 5.68 -24.54 -8.69
CA ILE A 146 4.66 -24.47 -9.73
C ILE A 146 4.50 -23.01 -10.14
N ILE A 147 4.74 -22.72 -11.42
CA ILE A 147 4.66 -21.36 -11.97
C ILE A 147 3.47 -21.28 -12.90
N ILE A 148 2.53 -20.38 -12.58
CA ILE A 148 1.43 -20.02 -13.46
C ILE A 148 1.93 -18.94 -14.43
N LYS A 149 1.69 -19.16 -15.72
CA LYS A 149 2.13 -18.27 -16.80
C LYS A 149 0.94 -17.61 -17.47
N GLY A 150 1.08 -16.33 -17.81
CA GLY A 150 0.01 -15.54 -18.38
C GLY A 150 -1.26 -15.51 -17.51
N ASN A 151 -2.40 -15.33 -18.17
CA ASN A 151 -3.68 -15.07 -17.49
C ASN A 151 -4.63 -16.27 -17.49
N ASP A 152 -4.13 -17.47 -17.81
CA ASP A 152 -4.95 -18.68 -17.84
C ASP A 152 -5.27 -19.14 -16.42
N VAL A 153 -6.53 -19.52 -16.21
CA VAL A 153 -6.99 -20.04 -14.93
C VAL A 153 -6.36 -21.41 -14.67
N TYR A 154 -5.58 -21.51 -13.59
CA TYR A 154 -4.96 -22.76 -13.16
C TYR A 154 -5.95 -23.58 -12.34
N ARG A 155 -6.31 -24.77 -12.84
CA ARG A 155 -7.27 -25.67 -12.20
C ARG A 155 -6.60 -26.93 -11.71
N PHE A 156 -6.91 -27.34 -10.50
CA PHE A 156 -6.41 -28.58 -9.92
C PHE A 156 -7.38 -29.15 -8.89
N LYS A 157 -7.24 -30.44 -8.58
CA LYS A 157 -8.00 -31.11 -7.53
C LYS A 157 -7.13 -31.31 -6.29
N PHE A 158 -7.73 -31.15 -5.11
CA PHE A 158 -7.06 -31.43 -3.84
C PHE A 158 -8.09 -31.86 -2.79
N GLY A 159 -7.88 -33.02 -2.15
CA GLY A 159 -8.78 -33.51 -1.11
C GLY A 159 -10.20 -33.79 -1.59
N GLY A 160 -10.36 -34.13 -2.87
CA GLY A 160 -11.68 -34.34 -3.51
C GLY A 160 -12.39 -33.06 -3.99
N PHE A 161 -11.83 -31.87 -3.76
CA PHE A 161 -12.41 -30.59 -4.19
C PHE A 161 -11.78 -30.10 -5.49
N ASP A 162 -12.57 -29.42 -6.33
CA ASP A 162 -12.06 -28.63 -7.45
C ASP A 162 -11.60 -27.25 -6.96
N LEU A 163 -10.44 -26.80 -7.42
CA LEU A 163 -9.89 -25.49 -7.08
C LEU A 163 -9.48 -24.75 -8.35
N GLU A 164 -9.68 -23.44 -8.33
CA GLU A 164 -9.33 -22.55 -9.44
C GLU A 164 -8.52 -21.36 -8.94
N ILE A 165 -7.30 -21.20 -9.46
CA ILE A 165 -6.46 -20.03 -9.21
C ILE A 165 -6.54 -19.13 -10.44
N TYR A 166 -6.93 -17.88 -10.23
CA TYR A 166 -7.09 -16.87 -11.26
C TYR A 166 -5.94 -15.86 -11.18
N PRO A 167 -5.12 -15.74 -12.24
CA PRO A 167 -4.19 -14.63 -12.40
C PRO A 167 -4.93 -13.35 -12.78
N GLU A 168 -4.62 -12.26 -12.10
CA GLU A 168 -5.11 -10.93 -12.39
C GLU A 168 -4.02 -9.89 -12.20
N TRP A 169 -4.25 -8.72 -12.78
CA TRP A 169 -3.55 -7.52 -12.36
C TRP A 169 -4.43 -6.73 -11.39
N GLY A 170 -3.83 -5.94 -10.52
CA GLY A 170 -4.57 -5.10 -9.59
C GLY A 170 -3.64 -4.43 -8.62
N GLU A 171 -3.42 -5.07 -7.47
CA GLU A 171 -2.34 -4.73 -6.54
C GLU A 171 -1.04 -4.65 -7.33
N THR A 172 -0.67 -5.80 -7.87
CA THR A 172 0.52 -6.01 -8.64
C THR A 172 0.16 -6.65 -9.99
N ASP A 173 1.17 -6.88 -10.84
CA ASP A 173 1.02 -7.61 -12.11
C ASP A 173 1.21 -9.14 -11.94
N ASP A 174 1.25 -9.62 -10.70
CA ASP A 174 1.42 -11.02 -10.32
C ASP A 174 0.35 -11.49 -9.33
N ALA A 175 -0.76 -10.77 -9.22
CA ALA A 175 -1.82 -11.08 -8.28
C ALA A 175 -2.55 -12.36 -8.67
N LEU A 176 -2.83 -13.19 -7.67
CA LEU A 176 -3.63 -14.41 -7.76
C LEU A 176 -4.77 -14.32 -6.76
N TRP A 177 -5.90 -14.93 -7.11
CA TRP A 177 -6.96 -15.25 -6.15
C TRP A 177 -7.44 -16.69 -6.34
N LEU A 178 -7.86 -17.32 -5.25
CA LEU A 178 -8.31 -18.71 -5.22
C LEU A 178 -9.84 -18.76 -5.08
N TRP A 179 -10.48 -19.57 -5.92
CA TRP A 179 -11.88 -19.94 -5.83
C TRP A 179 -12.05 -21.41 -5.44
N ILE A 180 -12.91 -21.66 -4.46
CA ILE A 180 -13.29 -23.00 -4.00
C ILE A 180 -14.80 -23.17 -4.19
N PRO A 181 -15.26 -23.69 -5.35
CA PRO A 181 -16.67 -23.74 -5.72
C PRO A 181 -17.57 -24.41 -4.68
N ASP A 182 -17.20 -25.61 -4.22
CA ASP A 182 -18.01 -26.41 -3.28
C ASP A 182 -18.19 -25.71 -1.92
N LYS A 183 -17.27 -24.82 -1.56
CA LYS A 183 -17.32 -24.05 -0.32
C LYS A 183 -17.87 -22.64 -0.51
N LYS A 184 -18.00 -22.20 -1.76
CA LYS A 184 -18.32 -20.82 -2.15
C LYS A 184 -17.40 -19.79 -1.48
N VAL A 185 -16.11 -20.09 -1.46
CA VAL A 185 -15.07 -19.30 -0.77
C VAL A 185 -14.10 -18.69 -1.78
N ILE A 186 -13.81 -17.40 -1.61
CA ILE A 186 -12.73 -16.68 -2.29
C ILE A 186 -11.61 -16.37 -1.29
N PHE A 187 -10.37 -16.69 -1.64
CA PHE A 187 -9.19 -16.08 -1.02
C PHE A 187 -8.62 -15.05 -1.99
N ALA A 188 -8.66 -13.77 -1.62
CA ALA A 188 -8.44 -12.67 -2.56
C ALA A 188 -7.01 -12.10 -2.53
N GLY A 189 -6.21 -12.43 -1.50
CA GLY A 189 -4.97 -11.70 -1.23
C GLY A 189 -5.25 -10.20 -1.17
N ASP A 190 -4.30 -9.38 -1.60
CA ASP A 190 -4.44 -7.93 -1.53
C ASP A 190 -5.32 -7.32 -2.62
N LEU A 191 -5.91 -8.13 -3.51
CA LEU A 191 -7.01 -7.63 -4.33
C LEU A 191 -8.17 -7.17 -3.42
N MET A 192 -8.39 -7.78 -2.25
CA MET A 192 -9.35 -7.24 -1.27
C MET A 192 -8.66 -6.86 0.03
N VAL A 193 -8.90 -5.64 0.48
CA VAL A 193 -8.45 -5.12 1.78
C VAL A 193 -9.58 -4.34 2.46
N SER A 194 -9.59 -4.25 3.79
CA SER A 194 -10.72 -3.67 4.56
C SER A 194 -10.90 -2.13 4.53
N HIS A 195 -10.41 -1.47 3.48
CA HIS A 195 -10.39 -0.02 3.29
C HIS A 195 -10.13 0.30 1.82
N PHE A 196 -10.07 1.59 1.46
CA PHE A 196 -9.73 2.01 0.10
C PHE A 196 -8.48 1.27 -0.40
N PRO A 197 -8.53 0.63 -1.59
CA PRO A 197 -7.42 -0.12 -2.13
C PRO A 197 -6.12 0.68 -2.13
N ASN A 198 -4.97 0.04 -1.87
CA ASN A 198 -3.67 0.72 -1.81
C ASN A 198 -3.14 1.12 -3.21
N VAL A 199 -4.03 1.59 -4.09
CA VAL A 199 -3.68 2.06 -5.41
C VAL A 199 -2.84 3.34 -5.29
N GLY A 200 -1.77 3.42 -6.08
CA GLY A 200 -1.02 4.66 -6.25
C GLY A 200 -0.20 5.10 -5.05
N ASN A 201 0.16 4.15 -4.17
CA ASN A 201 1.09 4.42 -3.07
C ASN A 201 2.29 5.26 -3.57
N PRO A 202 2.54 6.45 -2.99
CA PRO A 202 3.57 7.38 -3.47
C PRO A 202 5.00 6.82 -3.53
N PHE A 203 5.28 5.75 -2.79
CA PHE A 203 6.60 5.12 -2.73
C PHE A 203 6.73 3.85 -3.57
N LYS A 204 5.65 3.36 -4.18
CA LYS A 204 5.63 2.05 -4.85
C LYS A 204 5.51 2.18 -6.37
N VAL A 205 5.77 1.04 -7.01
CA VAL A 205 5.68 0.89 -8.47
C VAL A 205 4.22 0.87 -8.93
N GLN A 206 4.02 0.86 -10.25
CA GLN A 206 2.71 0.90 -10.87
C GLN A 206 1.76 -0.19 -10.32
N ARG A 207 0.50 0.20 -10.13
CA ARG A 207 -0.64 -0.67 -9.81
C ARG A 207 -1.74 -0.44 -10.82
N TYR A 208 -2.78 -1.27 -10.86
CA TYR A 208 -3.66 -1.35 -12.03
C TYR A 208 -5.14 -1.20 -11.66
N PRO A 209 -5.67 0.03 -11.51
CA PRO A 209 -7.05 0.26 -11.06
C PRO A 209 -8.10 -0.44 -11.92
N LYS A 210 -8.01 -0.33 -13.25
CA LYS A 210 -8.97 -0.99 -14.15
C LYS A 210 -8.96 -2.50 -13.98
N HIS A 211 -7.78 -3.10 -13.92
CA HIS A 211 -7.66 -4.54 -13.74
C HIS A 211 -8.12 -4.99 -12.36
N TRP A 212 -7.95 -4.14 -11.34
CA TRP A 212 -8.53 -4.35 -10.03
C TRP A 212 -10.05 -4.44 -10.09
N ALA A 213 -10.71 -3.52 -10.82
CA ALA A 213 -12.15 -3.59 -11.03
C ALA A 213 -12.57 -4.88 -11.75
N ILE A 214 -11.85 -5.26 -12.81
CA ILE A 214 -12.10 -6.51 -13.55
C ILE A 214 -11.96 -7.74 -12.63
N ALA A 215 -10.96 -7.77 -11.75
CA ALA A 215 -10.81 -8.86 -10.78
C ALA A 215 -12.01 -8.94 -9.83
N MET A 216 -12.51 -7.80 -9.34
CA MET A 216 -13.71 -7.72 -8.50
C MET A 216 -14.96 -8.22 -9.24
N GLU A 217 -15.13 -7.84 -10.50
CA GLU A 217 -16.24 -8.26 -11.36
C GLU A 217 -16.22 -9.78 -11.59
N LYS A 218 -15.06 -10.36 -11.86
CA LYS A 218 -14.89 -11.83 -11.97
C LYS A 218 -15.17 -12.56 -10.65
N MET A 219 -14.81 -11.96 -9.51
CA MET A 219 -15.15 -12.49 -8.19
C MET A 219 -16.67 -12.42 -7.93
N LEU A 220 -17.36 -11.36 -8.38
CA LEU A 220 -18.82 -11.23 -8.26
C LEU A 220 -19.56 -12.35 -8.99
N GLU A 221 -19.09 -12.74 -10.18
CA GLU A 221 -19.67 -13.84 -10.96
C GLU A 221 -19.69 -15.17 -10.20
N LYS A 222 -18.76 -15.37 -9.26
CA LYS A 222 -18.67 -16.59 -8.44
C LYS A 222 -19.78 -16.73 -7.39
N ASN A 223 -20.51 -15.66 -7.10
CA ASN A 223 -21.59 -15.67 -6.11
C ASN A 223 -21.15 -16.26 -4.75
N ALA A 224 -19.95 -15.88 -4.31
CA ALA A 224 -19.33 -16.39 -3.10
C ALA A 224 -20.12 -16.01 -1.83
N GLU A 225 -20.08 -16.89 -0.82
CA GLU A 225 -20.64 -16.64 0.51
C GLU A 225 -19.58 -16.12 1.48
N TRP A 226 -18.31 -16.36 1.17
CA TRP A 226 -17.17 -16.01 2.00
C TRP A 226 -16.06 -15.38 1.15
N LEU A 227 -15.47 -14.30 1.65
CA LEU A 227 -14.29 -13.70 1.06
C LEU A 227 -13.25 -13.44 2.15
N ALA A 228 -12.12 -14.13 2.06
CA ALA A 228 -10.96 -13.90 2.90
C ALA A 228 -10.01 -12.88 2.23
N PRO A 229 -9.88 -11.66 2.78
CA PRO A 229 -8.99 -10.64 2.22
C PRO A 229 -7.54 -10.86 2.65
N GLY A 230 -6.60 -10.27 1.92
CA GLY A 230 -5.19 -10.18 2.30
C GLY A 230 -4.96 -9.31 3.53
N HIS A 231 -5.80 -8.29 3.76
CA HIS A 231 -5.79 -7.49 4.99
C HIS A 231 -7.20 -7.19 5.52
N GLY A 232 -7.36 -7.35 6.83
CA GLY A 232 -8.61 -7.04 7.55
C GLY A 232 -9.46 -8.26 7.89
N PRO A 233 -10.71 -8.07 8.34
CA PRO A 233 -11.56 -9.17 8.78
C PRO A 233 -12.12 -9.98 7.60
N LEU A 234 -12.50 -11.23 7.88
CA LEU A 234 -13.33 -12.04 6.99
C LEU A 234 -14.61 -11.31 6.60
N ILE A 235 -15.02 -11.44 5.35
CA ILE A 235 -16.29 -10.94 4.84
C ILE A 235 -17.22 -12.14 4.68
N GLU A 236 -18.28 -12.15 5.50
CA GLU A 236 -19.21 -13.27 5.67
C GLU A 236 -20.62 -12.88 5.20
N GLY A 237 -21.20 -13.74 4.37
CA GLY A 237 -22.53 -13.60 3.82
C GLY A 237 -22.49 -13.10 2.37
N LYS A 238 -23.29 -13.74 1.51
CA LYS A 238 -23.34 -13.47 0.07
C LYS A 238 -23.60 -11.99 -0.22
N GLU A 239 -24.53 -11.37 0.49
CA GLU A 239 -24.92 -9.97 0.28
C GLU A 239 -23.76 -9.02 0.58
N LYS A 240 -23.04 -9.25 1.69
CA LYS A 240 -21.87 -8.44 2.05
C LYS A 240 -20.73 -8.64 1.06
N VAL A 241 -20.48 -9.88 0.64
CA VAL A 241 -19.47 -10.16 -0.40
C VAL A 241 -19.81 -9.43 -1.70
N GLN A 242 -21.07 -9.47 -2.13
CA GLN A 242 -21.51 -8.74 -3.31
C GLN A 242 -21.37 -7.22 -3.15
N GLU A 243 -21.77 -6.67 -2.00
CA GLU A 243 -21.66 -5.24 -1.71
C GLU A 243 -20.22 -4.74 -1.77
N VAL A 244 -19.29 -5.38 -1.06
CA VAL A 244 -17.89 -4.93 -0.98
C VAL A 244 -17.17 -5.06 -2.32
N LEU A 245 -17.42 -6.12 -3.08
CA LEU A 245 -16.83 -6.30 -4.40
C LEU A 245 -17.40 -5.25 -5.38
N SER A 246 -18.72 -5.03 -5.38
CA SER A 246 -19.37 -4.09 -6.29
C SER A 246 -18.92 -2.65 -6.05
N ILE A 247 -18.91 -2.21 -4.79
CA ILE A 247 -18.50 -0.83 -4.48
C ILE A 247 -17.02 -0.59 -4.77
N THR A 248 -16.18 -1.61 -4.58
CA THR A 248 -14.75 -1.52 -4.87
C THR A 248 -14.52 -1.50 -6.38
N ALA A 249 -15.21 -2.35 -7.15
CA ALA A 249 -15.18 -2.34 -8.61
C ALA A 249 -15.61 -0.97 -9.16
N GLU A 250 -16.72 -0.43 -8.65
CA GLU A 250 -17.24 0.87 -9.06
C GLU A 250 -16.24 2.00 -8.79
N ALA A 251 -15.61 2.02 -7.60
CA ALA A 251 -14.60 3.04 -7.29
C ALA A 251 -13.38 2.97 -8.20
N MET A 252 -12.92 1.75 -8.51
CA MET A 252 -11.76 1.53 -9.37
C MET A 252 -12.05 1.81 -10.86
N ASN A 253 -13.25 1.47 -11.34
CA ASN A 253 -13.73 1.87 -12.67
C ASN A 253 -13.89 3.39 -12.75
N PHE A 254 -14.53 4.01 -11.76
CA PHE A 254 -14.76 5.46 -11.74
C PHE A 254 -13.45 6.25 -11.86
N VAL A 255 -12.47 5.98 -10.98
CA VAL A 255 -11.19 6.70 -11.01
C VAL A 255 -10.44 6.45 -12.32
N HIS A 256 -10.51 5.24 -12.86
CA HIS A 256 -9.88 4.92 -14.13
C HIS A 256 -10.52 5.68 -15.29
N ASP A 257 -11.83 5.50 -15.45
CA ASP A 257 -12.57 5.95 -16.63
C ASP A 257 -12.64 7.48 -16.67
N GLU A 258 -12.82 8.17 -15.53
CA GLU A 258 -12.82 9.64 -15.48
C GLU A 258 -11.43 10.24 -15.71
N VAL A 259 -10.35 9.65 -15.18
CA VAL A 259 -8.99 10.12 -15.50
C VAL A 259 -8.70 9.96 -16.99
N VAL A 260 -9.01 8.80 -17.58
CA VAL A 260 -8.80 8.55 -19.01
C VAL A 260 -9.63 9.50 -19.87
N LYS A 261 -10.89 9.75 -19.50
CA LYS A 261 -11.77 10.71 -20.17
C LYS A 261 -11.14 12.12 -20.18
N ILE A 262 -10.71 12.62 -19.03
CA ILE A 262 -10.13 13.97 -18.93
C ILE A 262 -8.75 14.05 -19.61
N MET A 263 -7.96 12.97 -19.58
CA MET A 263 -6.72 12.88 -20.38
C MET A 263 -7.00 13.02 -21.88
N ASN A 264 -8.08 12.41 -22.39
CA ASN A 264 -8.47 12.55 -23.80
C ASN A 264 -8.95 13.97 -24.17
N GLU A 265 -9.23 14.83 -23.18
CA GLU A 265 -9.48 16.26 -23.40
C GLU A 265 -8.17 17.07 -23.52
N GLY A 266 -7.00 16.43 -23.37
CA GLY A 266 -5.69 17.07 -23.47
C GLY A 266 -5.29 17.86 -22.22
N LYS A 267 -5.92 17.60 -21.07
CA LYS A 267 -5.61 18.28 -19.81
C LYS A 267 -4.33 17.71 -19.17
N TRP A 268 -3.59 18.58 -18.49
CA TRP A 268 -2.40 18.21 -17.72
C TRP A 268 -2.75 17.69 -16.32
N PHE A 269 -1.79 17.05 -15.66
CA PHE A 269 -2.04 16.32 -14.41
C PHE A 269 -2.68 17.18 -13.31
N GLU A 270 -2.26 18.44 -13.15
CA GLU A 270 -2.85 19.35 -12.16
C GLU A 270 -4.36 19.54 -12.39
N GLN A 271 -4.77 19.76 -13.64
CA GLN A 271 -6.17 19.92 -14.01
C GLN A 271 -6.95 18.64 -13.77
N ILE A 272 -6.41 17.49 -14.18
CA ILE A 272 -7.01 16.16 -13.95
C ILE A 272 -7.22 15.93 -12.45
N PHE A 273 -6.19 16.19 -11.65
CA PHE A 273 -6.22 15.95 -10.20
C PHE A 273 -7.32 16.76 -9.51
N HIS A 274 -7.37 18.07 -9.78
CA HIS A 274 -8.34 18.94 -9.13
C HIS A 274 -9.79 18.66 -9.59
N GLU A 275 -9.99 18.38 -10.87
CA GLU A 275 -11.32 18.03 -11.40
C GLU A 275 -11.84 16.71 -10.82
N LEU A 276 -11.01 15.65 -10.77
CA LEU A 276 -11.39 14.36 -10.17
C LEU A 276 -11.79 14.49 -8.70
N VAL A 277 -11.04 15.28 -7.92
CA VAL A 277 -11.34 15.52 -6.50
C VAL A 277 -12.70 16.19 -6.34
N GLU A 278 -13.08 17.11 -7.23
CA GLU A 278 -14.38 17.79 -7.20
C GLU A 278 -15.54 16.86 -7.57
N ILE A 279 -15.34 15.95 -8.53
CA ILE A 279 -16.40 15.04 -8.99
C ILE A 279 -16.46 13.71 -8.22
N TYR A 280 -15.66 13.52 -7.17
CA TYR A 280 -15.61 12.25 -6.44
C TYR A 280 -16.97 11.94 -5.77
N PRO A 281 -17.68 10.86 -6.16
CA PRO A 281 -19.05 10.64 -5.74
C PRO A 281 -19.18 10.44 -4.22
N ASP A 282 -20.17 11.10 -3.60
CA ASP A 282 -20.43 10.99 -2.16
C ASP A 282 -20.69 9.55 -1.70
N LYS A 283 -21.33 8.75 -2.54
CA LYS A 283 -21.52 7.31 -2.33
C LYS A 283 -20.19 6.59 -2.07
N LEU A 284 -19.16 6.87 -2.88
CA LEU A 284 -17.86 6.21 -2.77
C LEU A 284 -17.06 6.80 -1.60
N LYS A 285 -17.10 8.13 -1.47
CA LYS A 285 -16.41 8.89 -0.41
C LYS A 285 -16.82 8.46 0.99
N ASN A 286 -18.10 8.17 1.19
CA ASN A 286 -18.66 7.87 2.51
C ASN A 286 -18.85 6.37 2.77
N HIS A 287 -18.50 5.48 1.83
CA HIS A 287 -18.68 4.04 2.01
C HIS A 287 -17.67 3.46 3.01
N GLU A 288 -18.12 2.60 3.92
CA GLU A 288 -17.28 2.07 5.00
C GLU A 288 -16.07 1.25 4.51
N SER A 289 -16.27 0.48 3.44
CA SER A 289 -15.23 -0.32 2.76
C SER A 289 -14.20 0.51 1.99
N LEU A 290 -14.50 1.79 1.70
CA LEU A 290 -13.64 2.68 0.92
C LEU A 290 -13.03 3.80 1.76
N ARG A 291 -13.04 3.65 3.10
CA ARG A 291 -12.40 4.63 3.98
C ARG A 291 -10.91 4.75 3.64
N PRO A 292 -10.37 5.98 3.52
CA PRO A 292 -8.98 6.23 3.14
C PRO A 292 -8.02 6.02 4.32
N ILE A 293 -8.04 4.83 4.93
CA ILE A 293 -7.22 4.50 6.11
C ILE A 293 -5.75 4.28 5.71
N TYR A 294 -5.52 3.76 4.50
CA TYR A 294 -4.18 3.44 4.00
C TYR A 294 -3.97 4.07 2.63
N GLY A 295 -4.56 3.51 1.57
CA GLY A 295 -4.71 4.19 0.27
C GLY A 295 -5.80 5.27 0.35
N CYS A 296 -5.89 6.11 -0.69
CA CYS A 296 -6.96 7.09 -0.85
C CYS A 296 -7.22 7.36 -2.34
N PHE A 297 -8.33 8.04 -2.62
CA PHE A 297 -8.76 8.35 -3.97
C PHE A 297 -7.75 9.22 -4.72
N GLU A 298 -7.15 10.21 -4.04
CA GLU A 298 -6.13 11.09 -4.61
C GLU A 298 -4.91 10.30 -5.10
N PHE A 299 -4.50 9.25 -4.38
CA PHE A 299 -3.43 8.37 -4.83
C PHE A 299 -3.86 7.53 -6.04
N ALA A 300 -5.12 7.12 -6.11
CA ALA A 300 -5.63 6.40 -7.27
C ALA A 300 -5.59 7.23 -8.55
N ILE A 301 -5.85 8.54 -8.48
CA ILE A 301 -5.70 9.47 -9.63
C ILE A 301 -4.26 9.41 -10.16
N HIS A 302 -3.26 9.52 -9.27
CA HIS A 302 -1.85 9.42 -9.65
C HIS A 302 -1.53 8.09 -10.34
N ALA A 303 -2.08 6.97 -9.84
CA ALA A 303 -1.83 5.65 -10.40
C ALA A 303 -2.36 5.51 -11.83
N VAL A 304 -3.60 5.94 -12.08
CA VAL A 304 -4.20 5.86 -13.42
C VAL A 304 -3.42 6.75 -14.39
N HIS A 305 -3.14 7.99 -14.00
CA HIS A 305 -2.41 8.90 -14.86
C HIS A 305 -1.02 8.36 -15.20
N ARG A 306 -0.25 7.88 -14.22
CA ARG A 306 1.08 7.29 -14.44
C ARG A 306 1.05 6.05 -15.32
N LEU A 307 -0.04 5.29 -15.32
CA LEU A 307 -0.18 4.11 -16.17
C LEU A 307 -0.16 4.46 -17.66
N TYR A 308 -0.76 5.60 -18.02
CA TYR A 308 -0.97 5.99 -19.41
C TYR A 308 -0.14 7.19 -19.86
N HIS A 309 0.48 7.91 -18.93
CA HIS A 309 1.25 9.12 -19.22
C HIS A 309 2.72 8.97 -18.86
N GLY A 310 3.57 9.69 -19.59
CA GLY A 310 5.01 9.75 -19.32
C GLY A 310 5.35 10.51 -18.03
N TRP A 311 6.64 10.60 -17.72
CA TRP A 311 7.13 11.32 -16.55
C TRP A 311 6.91 12.85 -16.63
N TYR A 312 6.85 13.41 -17.85
CA TYR A 312 6.58 14.82 -18.09
C TYR A 312 5.08 15.10 -18.10
N ASN A 313 4.53 15.57 -16.98
CA ASN A 313 3.08 15.60 -16.74
C ASN A 313 2.49 16.99 -16.44
N THR A 314 3.31 18.03 -16.41
CA THR A 314 2.87 19.39 -16.05
C THR A 314 2.47 20.22 -17.26
N GLY A 315 2.93 19.86 -18.46
CA GLY A 315 2.74 20.68 -19.66
C GLY A 315 3.55 21.98 -19.68
N ASN A 316 4.33 22.24 -18.64
CA ASN A 316 5.19 23.40 -18.54
C ASN A 316 6.60 23.04 -18.99
N PRO A 317 7.13 23.60 -20.09
CA PRO A 317 8.48 23.27 -20.57
C PRO A 317 9.59 23.54 -19.55
N THR A 318 9.34 24.41 -18.56
CA THR A 318 10.26 24.68 -17.44
C THR A 318 10.57 23.42 -16.63
N ASP A 319 9.64 22.47 -16.57
CA ASP A 319 9.81 21.23 -15.80
C ASP A 319 10.51 20.12 -16.59
N LEU A 320 10.80 20.35 -17.88
CA LEU A 320 11.50 19.36 -18.72
C LEU A 320 12.97 19.21 -18.29
N PHE A 321 13.63 20.33 -18.02
CA PHE A 321 15.01 20.40 -17.54
C PHE A 321 15.11 21.45 -16.44
N PRO A 322 14.58 21.15 -15.23
CA PRO A 322 14.43 22.17 -14.20
C PRO A 322 15.78 22.63 -13.66
N ALA A 323 15.90 23.94 -13.41
CA ALA A 323 16.99 24.50 -12.62
C ALA A 323 16.98 23.96 -11.18
N LYS A 324 18.09 24.12 -10.45
CA LYS A 324 18.13 23.72 -9.04
C LYS A 324 17.13 24.55 -8.25
N SER A 325 16.45 23.89 -7.30
CA SER A 325 15.40 24.55 -6.54
C SER A 325 15.92 25.68 -5.64
N GLU A 326 17.19 25.62 -5.23
CA GLU A 326 17.91 26.67 -4.52
C GLU A 326 18.15 27.90 -5.40
N ASP A 327 18.54 27.70 -6.67
CA ASP A 327 18.77 28.78 -7.62
C ASP A 327 17.46 29.52 -7.92
N ILE A 328 16.38 28.77 -8.17
CA ILE A 328 15.02 29.32 -8.36
C ILE A 328 14.59 30.14 -7.13
N ALA A 329 14.81 29.61 -5.92
CA ALA A 329 14.45 30.30 -4.69
C ALA A 329 15.22 31.63 -4.51
N ARG A 330 16.50 31.68 -4.88
CA ARG A 330 17.30 32.91 -4.83
C ARG A 330 16.77 33.98 -5.79
N GLU A 331 16.34 33.61 -6.99
CA GLU A 331 15.71 34.55 -7.93
C GLU A 331 14.41 35.14 -7.37
N PHE A 332 13.58 34.33 -6.71
CA PHE A 332 12.38 34.82 -6.02
C PHE A 332 12.72 35.82 -4.91
N LEU A 333 13.81 35.60 -4.17
CA LEU A 333 14.27 36.52 -3.13
C LEU A 333 14.83 37.85 -3.69
N GLN A 334 15.21 37.91 -4.97
CA GLN A 334 15.53 39.19 -5.64
C GLN A 334 14.27 40.05 -5.89
N VAL A 335 13.11 39.41 -6.07
CA VAL A 335 11.83 40.10 -6.32
C VAL A 335 11.21 40.60 -5.01
N ALA A 336 11.23 39.78 -3.96
CA ALA A 336 10.75 40.14 -2.64
C ALA A 336 11.65 39.54 -1.56
N ASP A 337 12.03 40.35 -0.58
CA ASP A 337 12.85 39.91 0.54
C ASP A 337 12.16 38.80 1.36
N GLU A 338 12.98 38.13 2.17
CA GLU A 338 12.55 37.01 3.01
C GLU A 338 11.44 37.38 3.98
N GLN A 339 11.44 38.62 4.49
CA GLN A 339 10.44 39.07 5.46
C GLN A 339 9.05 39.17 4.83
N LYS A 340 8.96 39.62 3.56
CA LYS A 340 7.71 39.62 2.80
C LYS A 340 7.17 38.21 2.60
N TYR A 341 8.03 37.26 2.20
CA TYR A 341 7.64 35.85 2.09
C TYR A 341 7.19 35.29 3.44
N MET A 342 7.88 35.61 4.53
CA MET A 342 7.53 35.15 5.88
C MET A 342 6.18 35.69 6.34
N ASN A 343 5.94 36.99 6.14
CA ASN A 343 4.67 37.62 6.49
C ASN A 343 3.50 37.02 5.71
N GLN A 344 3.68 36.79 4.40
CA GLN A 344 2.66 36.17 3.57
C GLN A 344 2.44 34.69 3.95
N ALA A 345 3.48 33.96 4.32
CA ALA A 345 3.36 32.59 4.82
C ALA A 345 2.52 32.55 6.12
N LYS A 346 2.80 33.43 7.08
CA LYS A 346 2.02 33.56 8.33
C LYS A 346 0.55 33.89 8.05
N LYS A 347 0.28 34.86 7.18
CA LYS A 347 -1.08 35.18 6.73
C LYS A 347 -1.80 33.97 6.10
N ASN A 348 -1.12 33.23 5.22
CA ASN A 348 -1.69 32.01 4.64
C ASN A 348 -2.01 30.94 5.70
N ILE A 349 -1.22 30.85 6.77
CA ILE A 349 -1.49 29.93 7.89
C ILE A 349 -2.75 30.33 8.65
N GLU A 350 -2.90 31.63 8.94
CA GLU A 350 -4.08 32.20 9.61
C GLU A 350 -5.35 31.97 8.78
N GLU A 351 -5.26 32.13 7.47
CA GLU A 351 -6.36 31.89 6.52
C GLU A 351 -6.60 30.39 6.21
N GLY A 352 -5.84 29.47 6.80
CA GLY A 352 -5.97 28.03 6.56
C GLY A 352 -5.41 27.53 5.22
N LYS A 353 -4.72 28.37 4.45
CA LYS A 353 -4.05 28.05 3.17
C LYS A 353 -2.70 27.36 3.40
N LEU A 354 -2.72 26.23 4.10
CA LEU A 354 -1.53 25.58 4.65
C LEU A 354 -0.54 25.10 3.57
N GLN A 355 -1.02 24.52 2.47
CA GLN A 355 -0.16 24.08 1.37
C GLN A 355 0.58 25.27 0.74
N LEU A 356 -0.10 26.39 0.51
CA LEU A 356 0.51 27.62 -0.03
C LEU A 356 1.53 28.22 0.94
N ALA A 357 1.27 28.19 2.26
CA ALA A 357 2.25 28.60 3.24
C ALA A 357 3.54 27.76 3.18
N LEU A 358 3.43 26.44 2.97
CA LEU A 358 4.61 25.58 2.81
C LEU A 358 5.44 25.94 1.58
N HIS A 359 4.81 26.29 0.45
CA HIS A 359 5.52 26.75 -0.74
C HIS A 359 6.32 28.04 -0.48
N LEU A 360 5.73 29.01 0.22
CA LEU A 360 6.42 30.25 0.57
C LEU A 360 7.59 30.01 1.55
N LEU A 361 7.41 29.12 2.52
CA LEU A 361 8.47 28.73 3.44
C LEU A 361 9.62 28.00 2.73
N ASP A 362 9.33 27.24 1.67
CA ASP A 362 10.36 26.59 0.86
C ASP A 362 11.21 27.58 0.06
N VAL A 363 10.65 28.71 -0.38
CA VAL A 363 11.44 29.80 -0.99
C VAL A 363 12.47 30.33 0.01
N ILE A 364 12.06 30.65 1.24
CA ILE A 364 12.97 31.13 2.30
C ILE A 364 14.04 30.07 2.61
N ILE A 365 13.62 28.84 2.92
CA ILE A 365 14.51 27.77 3.37
C ILE A 365 15.60 27.44 2.32
N LYS A 366 15.28 27.52 1.04
CA LYS A 366 16.19 27.18 -0.06
C LYS A 366 17.00 28.37 -0.57
N GLY A 367 16.46 29.58 -0.50
CA GLY A 367 17.06 30.78 -1.07
C GLY A 367 17.96 31.56 -0.11
N THR A 368 17.65 31.55 1.19
CA THR A 368 18.37 32.34 2.20
C THR A 368 19.79 31.80 2.44
N ASP A 369 20.74 32.71 2.66
CA ASP A 369 22.11 32.38 3.04
C ASP A 369 22.14 31.60 4.38
N GLN A 370 22.99 30.58 4.45
CA GLN A 370 23.09 29.65 5.58
C GLN A 370 23.65 30.30 6.85
N ASN A 371 24.09 31.56 6.79
CA ASN A 371 24.51 32.37 7.92
C ASN A 371 23.36 33.15 8.59
N ASN A 372 22.18 33.23 7.97
CA ASN A 372 21.01 33.88 8.57
C ASN A 372 20.25 32.89 9.48
N ASP A 373 20.90 32.52 10.59
CA ASP A 373 20.46 31.45 11.46
C ASP A 373 19.08 31.73 12.10
N GLU A 374 18.77 32.99 12.45
CA GLU A 374 17.49 33.38 13.08
C GLU A 374 16.30 33.17 12.14
N LEU A 375 16.41 33.68 10.91
CA LEU A 375 15.34 33.56 9.91
C LEU A 375 15.12 32.10 9.50
N LEU A 376 16.22 31.36 9.27
CA LEU A 376 16.13 29.93 8.94
C LEU A 376 15.51 29.14 10.08
N LEU A 377 15.86 29.45 11.33
CA LEU A 377 15.25 28.83 12.51
C LEU A 377 13.74 29.07 12.54
N GLU A 378 13.30 30.30 12.29
CA GLU A 378 11.88 30.63 12.23
C GLU A 378 11.18 29.87 11.10
N ALA A 379 11.72 29.90 9.88
CA ALA A 379 11.13 29.25 8.71
C ALA A 379 11.00 27.72 8.89
N TYR A 380 12.06 27.05 9.36
CA TYR A 380 12.00 25.62 9.65
C TYR A 380 11.02 25.28 10.77
N SER A 381 10.97 26.09 11.83
CA SER A 381 10.04 25.89 12.95
C SER A 381 8.58 26.07 12.50
N LEU A 382 8.30 27.06 11.67
CA LEU A 382 6.97 27.30 11.13
C LEU A 382 6.57 26.19 10.15
N LYS A 383 7.48 25.75 9.26
CA LYS A 383 7.25 24.61 8.35
C LYS A 383 6.89 23.35 9.12
N SER A 384 7.62 23.05 10.20
CA SER A 384 7.33 21.92 11.10
C SER A 384 5.93 22.01 11.71
N THR A 385 5.54 23.19 12.18
CA THR A 385 4.19 23.45 12.73
C THR A 385 3.09 23.24 11.69
N VAL A 386 3.27 23.77 10.47
CA VAL A 386 2.28 23.63 9.39
C VAL A 386 2.14 22.18 8.94
N LEU A 387 3.27 21.45 8.78
CA LEU A 387 3.25 20.02 8.49
C LEU A 387 2.51 19.23 9.58
N LYS A 388 2.70 19.57 10.85
CA LYS A 388 2.01 18.91 11.97
C LYS A 388 0.50 19.12 11.91
N LYS A 389 0.05 20.35 11.61
CA LYS A 389 -1.38 20.66 11.44
C LYS A 389 -1.98 19.83 10.31
N ARG A 390 -1.32 19.82 9.14
CA ARG A 390 -1.77 19.05 7.98
C ARG A 390 -1.79 17.55 8.23
N ALA A 391 -0.78 17.00 8.91
CA ALA A 391 -0.75 15.58 9.27
C ALA A 391 -1.95 15.20 10.16
N GLY A 392 -2.47 16.12 10.98
CA GLY A 392 -3.68 15.91 11.77
C GLY A 392 -5.00 15.98 10.98
N GLU A 393 -4.98 16.57 9.78
CA GLU A 393 -6.13 16.63 8.86
C GLU A 393 -6.19 15.39 7.94
N GLN A 394 -5.11 14.61 7.88
CA GLN A 394 -5.02 13.42 7.02
C GLN A 394 -5.55 12.16 7.72
N THR A 395 -6.34 11.39 6.99
CA THR A 395 -6.86 10.07 7.40
C THR A 395 -5.99 8.91 6.89
N SER A 396 -5.36 9.09 5.72
CA SER A 396 -4.44 8.10 5.15
C SER A 396 -3.18 7.97 6.00
N PHE A 397 -2.92 6.74 6.46
CA PHE A 397 -1.68 6.40 7.15
C PHE A 397 -0.44 6.81 6.34
N ILE A 398 -0.45 6.61 5.02
CA ILE A 398 0.71 6.93 4.18
C ILE A 398 0.92 8.45 4.13
N ALA A 399 -0.14 9.23 3.87
CA ALA A 399 -0.05 10.69 3.83
C ALA A 399 0.43 11.27 5.17
N THR A 400 -0.15 10.81 6.28
CA THR A 400 0.22 11.22 7.63
C THR A 400 1.69 10.91 7.95
N ASN A 401 2.18 9.71 7.58
CA ASN A 401 3.58 9.34 7.80
C ASN A 401 4.55 10.18 6.96
N ILE A 402 4.23 10.47 5.69
CA ILE A 402 5.07 11.33 4.85
C ILE A 402 5.27 12.71 5.50
N MET A 403 4.19 13.32 5.97
CA MET A 403 4.25 14.63 6.63
C MET A 403 5.02 14.57 7.96
N ASN A 404 4.75 13.55 8.79
CA ASN A 404 5.46 13.35 10.06
C ASN A 404 6.95 13.05 9.89
N ASN A 405 7.31 12.35 8.82
CA ASN A 405 8.70 12.12 8.48
C ASN A 405 9.38 13.42 8.04
N GLY A 406 8.71 14.25 7.23
CA GLY A 406 9.16 15.60 6.92
C GLY A 406 9.48 16.41 8.18
N ILE A 407 8.59 16.41 9.18
CA ILE A 407 8.82 17.04 10.49
C ILE A 407 10.06 16.45 11.19
N THR A 408 10.22 15.13 11.15
CA THR A 408 11.33 14.43 11.80
C THR A 408 12.67 14.83 11.21
N LEU A 409 12.75 14.98 9.89
CA LEU A 409 13.95 15.46 9.17
C LEU A 409 14.28 16.93 9.47
N LEU A 410 13.30 17.74 9.86
CA LEU A 410 13.53 19.14 10.26
C LEU A 410 14.08 19.28 11.69
N LYS A 411 13.85 18.31 12.58
CA LYS A 411 14.23 18.43 14.00
C LYS A 411 15.72 18.67 14.25
N PRO A 412 16.67 17.95 13.61
CA PRO A 412 18.10 18.21 13.81
C PRO A 412 18.48 19.62 13.36
N LYS A 413 18.00 20.04 12.18
CA LYS A 413 18.26 21.39 11.65
C LYS A 413 17.79 22.49 12.61
N ILE A 414 16.57 22.38 13.13
CA ILE A 414 16.01 23.33 14.10
C ILE A 414 16.84 23.35 15.39
N ARG A 415 17.26 22.18 15.90
CA ARG A 415 18.08 22.10 17.11
C ARG A 415 19.43 22.79 16.90
N ASP A 416 20.11 22.48 15.82
CA ASP A 416 21.45 23.00 15.55
C ASP A 416 21.41 24.53 15.33
N LEU A 417 20.37 25.05 14.66
CA LEU A 417 20.15 26.50 14.52
C LEU A 417 19.84 27.19 15.87
N LYS A 418 19.07 26.56 16.76
CA LYS A 418 18.83 27.08 18.12
C LYS A 418 20.12 27.20 18.93
N GLU A 419 21.09 26.31 18.73
CA GLU A 419 22.38 26.39 19.40
C GLU A 419 23.24 27.54 18.87
N LYS A 420 23.14 27.83 17.57
CA LYS A 420 23.85 28.96 16.94
C LYS A 420 23.26 30.31 17.35
N VAL A 421 21.94 30.49 17.29
CA VAL A 421 21.26 31.75 17.66
C VAL A 421 21.46 32.12 19.14
N LYS A 422 21.77 31.14 20.00
CA LYS A 422 22.06 31.37 21.43
C LYS A 422 23.49 31.83 21.70
N LYS A 423 24.42 31.64 20.75
CA LYS A 423 25.82 32.06 20.85
C LYS A 423 25.97 33.45 20.25
#